data_AF-A0A7V4G6A9-F1
#
_entry.id   AF-A0A7V4G6A9-F1
#
_cell.length_a   1.000
_cell.length_b   1.000
_cell.length_c   1.000
_cell.angle_alpha   90.00
_cell.angle_beta   90.00
_cell.angle_gamma   90.00
#
_symmetry.space_group_name_H-M   'P 1'
#
loop_
_entity.id
_entity.type
_entity.pdbx_description
1 polymer ?
#
loop_
_entity_poly.entity_id
_entity_poly.type
_entity_poly.pdbx_seq_one_letter_code
_entity_poly.pdbx_strand_id
1 'polypeptide(L)'
;MNWLRILFGLLLGYLAYRLYRKFKESFALPRPTRPTPGPGEPETLVQDPVCGTFIPRKEALKLTWEGQEYFFCSEGCLKRFRRQEGPKVIKH
;
A
#
# COMPACT_ATOMS: atom_id res chain seq x y z
N MET A 1 5.94 25.32 51.71
CA MET A 1 7.04 25.60 50.75
C MET A 1 7.42 24.43 49.83
N ASN A 2 6.96 23.19 50.04
CA ASN A 2 7.33 22.04 49.19
C ASN A 2 6.24 21.57 48.21
N TRP A 3 4.97 21.96 48.41
CA TRP A 3 3.86 21.60 47.52
C TRP A 3 4.00 22.23 46.12
N LEU A 4 4.51 23.46 46.04
CA LEU A 4 4.69 24.17 44.77
C LEU A 4 5.71 23.46 43.85
N ARG A 5 6.72 22.81 44.43
CA ARG A 5 7.72 22.01 43.72
C ARG A 5 7.12 20.71 43.16
N ILE A 6 6.21 20.08 43.91
CA ILE A 6 5.50 18.88 43.48
C ILE A 6 4.52 19.21 42.35
N LEU A 7 3.76 20.31 42.48
CA LEU A 7 2.88 20.80 41.41
C LEU A 7 3.66 21.12 40.13
N PHE A 8 4.80 21.80 40.26
CA PHE A 8 5.65 22.09 39.11
C PHE A 8 6.19 20.82 38.47
N GLY A 9 6.60 19.82 39.27
CA GLY A 9 7.07 18.52 38.76
C GLY A 9 5.98 17.74 38.02
N LEU A 10 4.76 17.69 38.56
CA LEU A 10 3.62 17.05 37.89
C LEU A 10 3.22 17.80 36.62
N LEU A 11 3.26 19.14 36.63
CA LEU A 11 2.98 19.97 35.47
C LEU A 11 4.05 19.78 34.37
N LEU A 12 5.34 19.79 34.74
CA LEU A 12 6.46 19.54 33.83
C LEU A 12 6.40 18.12 33.24
N GLY A 13 6.14 17.12 34.07
CA GLY A 13 5.96 15.73 33.63
C GLY A 13 4.76 15.59 32.69
N TYR A 14 3.65 16.26 32.98
CA TYR A 14 2.46 16.27 32.13
C TYR A 14 2.69 16.99 30.79
N LEU A 15 3.37 18.14 30.79
CA LEU A 15 3.74 18.86 29.57
C LEU A 15 4.72 18.02 28.73
N ALA A 16 5.73 17.41 29.35
CA ALA A 16 6.68 16.53 28.67
C ALA A 16 5.97 15.30 28.07
N TYR A 17 5.05 14.68 28.83
CA TYR A 17 4.23 13.57 28.36
C TYR A 17 3.35 13.98 27.17
N ARG A 18 2.73 15.17 27.20
CA ARG A 18 1.91 15.69 26.10
C ARG A 18 2.75 15.97 24.85
N LEU A 19 3.96 16.52 25.01
CA LEU A 19 4.89 16.77 23.92
C LEU A 19 5.40 15.47 23.30
N TYR A 20 5.76 14.50 24.14
CA TYR A 20 6.20 13.16 23.72
C TYR A 20 5.10 12.40 22.97
N ARG A 21 3.83 12.51 23.42
CA ARG A 21 2.69 11.90 22.73
C ARG A 21 2.50 12.49 21.34
N LYS A 22 2.65 13.81 21.19
CA LYS A 22 2.59 14.51 19.91
C LYS A 22 3.77 14.17 19.00
N PHE A 23 4.97 14.04 19.57
CA PHE A 23 6.16 13.64 18.82
C PHE A 23 6.06 12.19 18.31
N LYS A 24 5.54 11.26 19.12
CA LYS A 24 5.23 9.89 18.65
C LYS A 24 4.18 9.86 17.54
N GLU A 25 3.18 10.74 17.58
CA GLU A 25 2.20 10.87 16.48
C GLU A 25 2.89 11.33 15.18
N SER A 26 3.90 12.20 15.25
CA SER A 26 4.65 12.69 14.08
C SER A 26 5.76 11.75 13.59
N PHE A 27 6.32 10.91 14.46
CA PHE A 27 7.39 9.95 14.15
C PHE A 27 6.90 8.51 13.95
N ALA A 28 5.59 8.27 14.13
CA ALA A 28 4.96 7.06 13.64
C ALA A 28 5.07 7.08 12.12
N LEU A 29 5.99 6.26 11.59
CA LEU A 29 6.12 5.99 10.17
C LEU A 29 4.72 5.85 9.56
N PRO A 30 4.46 6.40 8.36
CA PRO A 30 3.23 6.12 7.64
C PRO A 30 3.13 4.60 7.58
N ARG A 31 2.24 4.02 8.39
CA ARG A 31 1.91 2.61 8.27
C ARG A 31 1.37 2.55 6.85
N PRO A 32 1.99 1.80 5.92
CA PRO A 32 1.35 1.59 4.64
C PRO A 32 0.00 0.99 4.99
N THR A 33 -1.04 1.78 4.84
CA THR A 33 -2.41 1.32 4.83
C THR A 33 -2.46 0.43 3.61
N ARG A 34 -2.06 -0.82 3.79
CA ARG A 34 -2.64 -1.90 2.98
C ARG A 34 -4.13 -1.68 3.18
N PRO A 35 -4.89 -1.33 2.12
CA PRO A 35 -6.32 -1.24 2.25
C PRO A 35 -6.76 -2.59 2.80
N THR A 36 -7.23 -2.61 4.05
CA THR A 36 -7.90 -3.79 4.59
C THR A 36 -9.14 -3.93 3.72
N PRO A 37 -9.24 -4.98 2.89
CA PRO A 37 -10.44 -5.18 2.09
C PRO A 37 -11.60 -5.24 3.07
N GLY A 38 -12.53 -4.30 2.95
CA GLY A 38 -13.75 -4.31 3.75
C GLY A 38 -14.49 -5.63 3.53
N PRO A 39 -15.19 -6.16 4.53
CA PRO A 39 -15.96 -7.39 4.36
C PRO A 39 -17.09 -7.12 3.36
N GLY A 40 -16.89 -7.48 2.08
CA GLY A 40 -17.94 -7.48 1.07
C GLY A 40 -17.64 -6.88 -0.30
N GLU A 41 -16.47 -6.30 -0.57
CA GLU A 41 -16.14 -5.94 -1.96
C GLU A 41 -15.56 -7.16 -2.69
N PRO A 42 -16.21 -7.67 -3.75
CA PRO A 42 -15.59 -8.67 -4.60
C PRO A 42 -14.38 -8.03 -5.30
N GLU A 43 -13.19 -8.30 -4.77
CA GLU A 43 -11.95 -7.92 -5.43
C GLU A 43 -11.87 -8.67 -6.76
N THR A 44 -12.05 -7.93 -7.86
CA THR A 44 -11.93 -8.49 -9.20
C THR A 44 -10.47 -8.80 -9.45
N LEU A 45 -10.12 -10.08 -9.34
CA LEU A 45 -8.79 -10.57 -9.68
C LEU A 45 -8.66 -10.69 -11.20
N VAL A 46 -7.51 -10.25 -11.71
CA VAL A 46 -7.13 -10.37 -13.12
C VAL A 46 -5.82 -11.13 -13.22
N GLN A 47 -5.64 -11.89 -14.29
CA GLN A 47 -4.45 -12.70 -14.49
C GLN A 47 -3.41 -11.93 -15.32
N ASP A 48 -2.16 -11.93 -14.86
CA ASP A 48 -1.03 -11.42 -15.63
C ASP A 48 -0.69 -12.40 -16.78
N PRO A 49 -0.71 -11.98 -18.05
CA PRO A 49 -0.47 -12.86 -19.20
C PRO A 49 1.00 -13.32 -19.35
N VAL A 50 1.93 -12.74 -18.60
CA VAL A 50 3.36 -13.05 -18.65
C VAL A 50 3.75 -14.10 -17.63
N CYS A 51 3.29 -13.95 -16.38
CA CYS A 51 3.66 -14.85 -15.28
C CYS A 51 2.50 -15.72 -14.76
N GLY A 52 1.25 -15.43 -15.16
CA GLY A 52 0.07 -16.17 -14.73
C GLY A 52 -0.44 -15.81 -13.33
N THR A 53 0.17 -14.83 -12.66
CA THR A 53 -0.22 -14.41 -11.30
C THR A 53 -1.56 -13.70 -11.30
N PHE A 54 -2.44 -14.04 -10.36
CA PHE A 54 -3.69 -13.32 -10.11
C PHE A 54 -3.44 -12.14 -9.17
N ILE A 55 -3.89 -10.96 -9.57
CA ILE A 55 -3.72 -9.71 -8.84
C ILE A 55 -5.04 -8.92 -8.81
N PRO A 56 -5.29 -8.11 -7.76
CA PRO A 56 -6.44 -7.22 -7.74
C PRO A 56 -6.37 -6.22 -8.90
N ARG A 57 -7.45 -6.12 -9.71
CA ARG A 57 -7.51 -5.20 -10.86
C ARG A 57 -7.20 -3.76 -10.48
N LYS A 58 -7.56 -3.35 -9.26
CA LYS A 58 -7.30 -2.00 -8.71
C LYS A 58 -5.81 -1.71 -8.52
N GLU A 59 -4.99 -2.73 -8.29
CA GLU A 59 -3.54 -2.62 -8.04
C GLU A 59 -2.70 -2.97 -9.28
N ALA A 60 -3.32 -3.56 -10.30
CA ALA A 60 -2.67 -3.99 -11.51
C ALA A 60 -2.27 -2.83 -12.44
N LEU A 61 -1.12 -2.95 -13.09
CA LEU A 61 -0.76 -2.06 -14.20
C LEU A 61 -1.57 -2.43 -15.44
N LYS A 62 -2.20 -1.46 -16.08
CA LYS A 62 -2.99 -1.64 -17.31
C LYS A 62 -2.21 -1.24 -18.55
N LEU A 63 -2.34 -2.02 -19.63
CA LEU A 63 -1.88 -1.67 -20.97
C LEU A 63 -2.97 -2.00 -21.98
N THR A 64 -3.27 -1.08 -22.87
CA THR A 64 -4.11 -1.36 -24.03
C THR A 64 -3.20 -1.78 -25.19
N TRP A 65 -3.43 -2.97 -25.73
CA TRP A 65 -2.69 -3.52 -26.89
C TRP A 65 -3.69 -4.13 -27.86
N GLU A 66 -3.63 -3.73 -29.14
CA GLU A 66 -4.59 -4.17 -30.19
C GLU A 66 -6.08 -4.03 -29.80
N GLY A 67 -6.41 -2.97 -29.04
CA GLY A 67 -7.78 -2.73 -28.58
C GLY A 67 -8.21 -3.56 -27.35
N GLN A 68 -7.35 -4.44 -26.84
CA GLN A 68 -7.59 -5.24 -25.64
C GLN A 68 -6.85 -4.67 -24.43
N GLU A 69 -7.51 -4.62 -23.27
CA GLU A 69 -6.85 -4.28 -22.00
C GLU A 69 -6.16 -5.51 -21.39
N TYR A 70 -4.88 -5.37 -21.08
CA TYR A 70 -4.07 -6.35 -20.36
C TYR A 70 -3.63 -5.78 -19.01
N PHE A 71 -3.56 -6.66 -18.01
CA PHE A 71 -3.21 -6.33 -16.63
C PHE A 71 -1.90 -7.02 -16.24
N PHE A 72 -1.01 -6.32 -15.53
CA PHE A 72 0.31 -6.82 -15.14
C PHE A 72 0.60 -6.61 -13.67
N CYS A 73 1.28 -7.58 -13.05
CA CYS A 73 1.65 -7.54 -11.64
C CYS A 73 2.81 -6.58 -11.36
N SER A 74 3.58 -6.22 -12.39
CA SER A 74 4.75 -5.34 -12.26
C SER A 74 5.13 -4.71 -13.59
N GLU A 75 5.90 -3.61 -13.54
CA GLU A 75 6.48 -3.02 -14.74
C GLU A 75 7.37 -3.99 -15.51
N GLY A 76 8.01 -4.93 -14.80
CA GLY A 76 8.83 -5.98 -15.40
C GLY A 76 8.02 -6.85 -16.34
N CYS A 77 6.83 -7.29 -15.92
CA CYS A 77 5.90 -8.05 -16.75
C CYS A 77 5.43 -7.22 -17.95
N LEU A 78 5.04 -5.96 -17.74
CA LEU A 78 4.61 -5.07 -18.84
C LEU A 78 5.73 -4.88 -19.89
N LYS A 79 6.97 -4.63 -19.47
CA LYS A 79 8.12 -4.51 -20.38
C LYS A 79 8.41 -5.81 -21.11
N ARG A 80 8.31 -6.96 -20.42
CA ARG A 80 8.45 -8.29 -21.02
C ARG A 80 7.35 -8.59 -22.04
N PHE A 81 6.12 -8.16 -21.78
CA PHE A 81 5.00 -8.28 -22.70
C PHE A 81 5.24 -7.47 -23.97
N ARG A 82 5.63 -6.19 -23.84
CA ARG A 82 5.98 -5.34 -24.98
C ARG A 82 7.14 -5.88 -25.81
N ARG A 83 8.15 -6.47 -25.17
CA ARG A 83 9.31 -7.04 -25.86
C ARG A 83 8.99 -8.36 -26.58
N GLN A 84 8.05 -9.14 -26.07
CA GLN A 84 7.63 -10.42 -26.64
C GLN A 84 6.47 -10.29 -27.65
N GLU A 85 6.07 -9.06 -28.00
CA GLU A 85 5.02 -8.75 -29.00
C GLU A 85 3.62 -9.33 -28.71
N GLY A 86 3.36 -9.87 -27.52
CA GLY A 86 2.00 -10.28 -27.13
C GLY A 86 1.92 -11.49 -26.20
N PRO A 87 0.71 -11.96 -25.88
CA PRO A 87 0.50 -13.13 -25.05
C PRO A 87 1.04 -14.37 -25.78
N LYS A 88 1.84 -15.19 -25.08
CA LYS A 88 2.16 -16.54 -25.55
C LYS A 88 0.88 -17.38 -25.45
N VAL A 89 0.05 -17.32 -26.49
CA VAL A 89 -1.10 -18.22 -26.62
C VAL A 89 -0.53 -19.62 -26.82
N ILE A 90 -0.46 -20.39 -25.73
CA ILE A 90 -0.15 -21.81 -25.80
C ILE A 90 -1.38 -22.46 -26.45
N LYS A 91 -1.35 -22.63 -27.78
CA LYS A 91 -2.29 -23.48 -28.49
C LYS A 91 -2.04 -24.92 -28.01
N HIS A 92 -3.00 -25.50 -27.30
CA HIS A 92 -3.13 -26.95 -27.17
C HIS A 92 -3.98 -27.46 -28.33
#